data_AF-A0A0A9HA69-F1
#
_entry.id   AF-A0A0A9HA69-F1
#
_cell.length_a   1.000
_cell.length_b   1.000
_cell.length_c   1.000
_cell.angle_alpha   90.00
_cell.angle_beta   90.00
_cell.angle_gamma   90.00
#
_symmetry.space_group_name_H-M   'P 1'
#
loop_
_entity.id
_entity.type
_entity.pdbx_description
1 polymer ?
#
loop_
_entity_poly.entity_id
_entity_poly.type
_entity_poly.pdbx_seq_one_letter_code
_entity_poly.pdbx_strand_id
1 'polypeptide(L)'
;MNYIRLLLHHRSSISFILSHNDGTDKSMDSLDHIVQDLIICLEFMLNRAAEAYGSGGLQCFFLMHNLHFAVKQAEGLELSPFLGHTWVQVHKDFIERYMETYVDLSWGPVVSCLNTRKSMLGCCFNQYSNRVRFCLQFDSTYYNQEHWKVEDPPLREVVRRAVCNKVIPAYRTHFQKSKNVHERYNPELLEVQLMQLFEGRTS
;
A
#
# COMPACT_ATOMS: atom_id res chain seq x y z
N MET A 1 -9.22 -14.52 8.19
CA MET A 1 -9.64 -13.90 9.47
C MET A 1 -10.93 -14.46 10.06
N ASN A 2 -12.01 -14.65 9.31
CA ASN A 2 -13.26 -15.24 9.87
C ASN A 2 -13.08 -16.63 10.51
N TYR A 3 -12.22 -17.48 9.93
CA TYR A 3 -11.92 -18.79 10.51
C TYR A 3 -11.19 -18.68 11.85
N ILE A 4 -10.19 -17.80 11.99
CA ILE A 4 -9.51 -17.52 13.26
C ILE A 4 -10.51 -17.03 14.31
N ARG A 5 -11.43 -16.13 13.93
CA ARG A 5 -12.51 -15.68 14.82
C ARG A 5 -13.39 -16.83 15.30
N LEU A 6 -13.76 -17.76 14.42
CA LEU A 6 -14.56 -18.94 14.79
C LEU A 6 -13.77 -19.88 15.72
N LEU A 7 -12.48 -20.10 15.45
CA LEU A 7 -11.60 -20.90 16.32
C LEU A 7 -11.54 -20.30 17.74
N LEU A 8 -11.37 -18.98 17.85
CA LEU A 8 -11.35 -18.31 19.15
C LEU A 8 -12.70 -18.37 19.88
N HIS A 9 -13.82 -18.30 19.15
CA HIS A 9 -15.16 -18.44 19.72
C HIS A 9 -15.37 -19.82 20.37
N HIS A 10 -14.73 -20.87 19.83
CA HIS A 10 -14.82 -22.23 20.33
C HIS A 10 -13.56 -22.69 21.10
N ARG A 11 -12.74 -21.75 21.59
CA ARG A 11 -11.43 -22.03 22.20
C ARG A 11 -11.46 -23.09 23.30
N SER A 12 -12.47 -23.09 24.16
CA SER A 12 -12.58 -24.02 25.29
C SER A 12 -12.83 -25.45 24.82
N SER A 13 -13.72 -25.62 23.83
CA SER A 13 -14.01 -26.93 23.22
C SER A 13 -12.83 -27.44 22.41
N ILE A 14 -12.17 -26.56 21.67
CA ILE A 14 -11.00 -26.91 20.84
C ILE A 14 -9.82 -27.29 21.73
N SER A 15 -9.52 -26.51 22.78
CA SER A 15 -8.48 -26.84 23.74
C SER A 15 -8.74 -28.19 24.44
N PHE A 16 -9.99 -28.48 24.77
CA PHE A 16 -10.38 -29.79 25.32
C PHE A 16 -10.13 -30.94 24.34
N ILE A 17 -10.51 -30.78 23.06
CA ILE A 17 -10.28 -31.79 22.01
C ILE A 17 -8.78 -32.00 21.77
N LEU A 18 -8.01 -30.91 21.66
CA LEU A 18 -6.56 -30.96 21.46
C LEU A 18 -5.85 -31.63 22.65
N SER A 19 -6.33 -31.41 23.87
CA SER A 19 -5.80 -32.09 25.06
C SER A 19 -6.13 -33.59 25.14
N HIS A 20 -7.13 -34.08 24.40
CA HIS A 20 -7.57 -35.48 24.43
C HIS A 20 -6.85 -36.37 23.40
N ASN A 21 -6.07 -35.80 22.48
CA ASN A 21 -5.43 -36.53 21.37
C ASN A 21 -4.03 -37.08 21.74
N ASP A 22 -3.79 -37.33 23.04
CA ASP A 22 -2.45 -37.47 23.64
C ASP A 22 -1.73 -38.77 23.20
N GLY A 23 -0.86 -38.63 22.19
CA GLY A 23 0.14 -39.63 21.76
C GLY A 23 1.44 -39.05 21.21
N THR A 24 1.46 -37.78 20.80
CA THR A 24 2.67 -37.11 20.30
C THR A 24 2.68 -35.62 20.68
N ASP A 25 3.79 -35.18 21.26
CA ASP A 25 4.26 -33.81 21.47
C ASP A 25 3.21 -32.70 21.74
N LYS A 26 2.88 -32.50 23.04
CA LYS A 26 1.97 -31.45 23.55
C LYS A 26 2.29 -30.02 23.11
N SER A 27 3.49 -29.79 22.58
CA SER A 27 3.90 -28.50 22.05
C SER A 27 3.21 -28.14 20.74
N MET A 28 2.90 -29.09 19.86
CA MET A 28 2.51 -28.77 18.48
C MET A 28 0.99 -28.59 18.29
N ASP A 29 0.20 -29.09 19.24
CA ASP A 29 -1.27 -29.10 19.20
C ASP A 29 -1.90 -27.98 20.05
N SER A 30 -1.17 -26.91 20.39
CA SER A 30 -1.76 -25.79 21.11
C SER A 30 -2.55 -24.88 20.17
N LEU A 31 -3.65 -24.30 20.67
CA LEU A 31 -4.44 -23.33 19.92
C LEU A 31 -3.57 -22.15 19.44
N ASP A 32 -2.57 -21.77 20.23
CA ASP A 32 -1.64 -20.69 19.94
C ASP A 32 -0.81 -20.99 18.69
N HIS A 33 -0.28 -22.22 18.58
CA HIS A 33 0.45 -22.67 17.38
C HIS A 33 -0.45 -22.73 16.15
N ILE A 34 -1.68 -23.23 16.29
CA ILE A 34 -2.64 -23.24 15.17
C ILE A 34 -2.93 -21.82 14.67
N VAL A 35 -3.12 -20.85 15.58
CA VAL A 35 -3.36 -19.46 15.21
C VAL A 35 -2.13 -18.85 14.53
N GLN A 36 -0.93 -19.08 15.06
CA GLN A 36 0.32 -18.63 14.45
C GLN A 36 0.51 -19.20 13.04
N ASP A 37 0.34 -20.51 12.88
CA ASP A 37 0.48 -21.20 11.59
C ASP A 37 -0.52 -20.69 10.56
N LEU A 38 -1.77 -20.45 10.96
CA LEU A 38 -2.78 -19.87 10.06
C LEU A 38 -2.41 -18.46 9.60
N ILE A 39 -1.80 -17.64 10.47
CA ILE A 39 -1.31 -16.31 10.10
C ILE A 39 -0.12 -16.41 9.15
N ILE A 40 0.85 -17.29 9.43
CA ILE A 40 2.00 -17.54 8.54
C ILE A 40 1.54 -18.02 7.17
N CYS A 41 0.60 -18.98 7.13
CA CYS A 41 0.01 -19.45 5.88
C CYS A 41 -0.71 -18.34 5.12
N LEU A 42 -1.46 -17.47 5.82
CA LEU A 42 -2.11 -16.32 5.21
C LEU A 42 -1.09 -15.38 4.58
N GLU A 43 -0.04 -15.01 5.30
CA GLU A 43 1.04 -14.15 4.81
C GLU A 43 1.73 -14.76 3.58
N PHE A 44 2.03 -16.06 3.62
CA PHE A 44 2.60 -16.77 2.48
C PHE A 44 1.67 -16.74 1.25
N MET A 45 0.38 -16.99 1.44
CA MET A 45 -0.61 -16.91 0.37
C MET A 45 -0.74 -15.50 -0.20
N LEU A 46 -0.69 -14.47 0.65
CA LEU A 46 -0.72 -13.07 0.21
C LEU A 46 0.51 -12.73 -0.64
N ASN A 47 1.71 -13.17 -0.24
CA ASN A 47 2.92 -12.97 -1.04
C ASN A 47 2.82 -13.68 -2.40
N ARG A 48 2.37 -14.94 -2.42
CA ARG A 48 2.15 -15.66 -3.69
C ARG A 48 1.08 -15.02 -4.56
N ALA A 49 0.00 -14.52 -3.97
CA ALA A 49 -1.03 -13.81 -4.71
C ALA A 49 -0.50 -12.47 -5.27
N ALA A 50 0.40 -11.80 -4.54
CA ALA A 50 1.03 -10.58 -5.00
C ALA A 50 1.84 -10.83 -6.28
N GLU A 51 2.57 -11.93 -6.40
CA GLU A 51 3.36 -12.27 -7.59
C GLU A 51 2.54 -12.31 -8.90
N ALA A 52 1.23 -12.56 -8.82
CA ALA A 52 0.34 -12.57 -9.98
C ALA A 52 0.10 -11.17 -10.58
N TYR A 53 0.38 -10.09 -9.85
CA TYR A 53 0.23 -8.73 -10.35
C TYR A 53 1.42 -8.32 -11.22
N GLY A 54 1.13 -7.75 -12.39
CA GLY A 54 2.14 -7.46 -13.41
C GLY A 54 3.08 -6.27 -13.13
N SER A 55 2.85 -5.47 -12.09
CA SER A 55 3.73 -4.35 -11.74
C SER A 55 4.07 -4.35 -10.25
N GLY A 56 5.35 -4.13 -9.91
CA GLY A 56 5.81 -4.12 -8.51
C GLY A 56 5.09 -3.09 -7.63
N GLY A 57 4.65 -1.96 -8.21
CA GLY A 57 3.81 -1.00 -7.52
C GLY A 57 2.46 -1.59 -7.11
N LEU A 58 1.80 -2.31 -8.00
CA LEU A 58 0.52 -2.97 -7.70
C LEU A 58 0.68 -4.13 -6.71
N GLN A 59 1.80 -4.86 -6.78
CA GLN A 59 2.16 -5.88 -5.78
C GLN A 59 2.26 -5.28 -4.38
N CYS A 60 3.02 -4.19 -4.24
CA CYS A 60 3.18 -3.49 -2.96
C CYS A 60 1.85 -2.89 -2.47
N PHE A 61 1.05 -2.32 -3.37
CA PHE A 61 -0.27 -1.79 -3.03
C PHE A 61 -1.21 -2.89 -2.49
N PHE A 62 -1.24 -4.05 -3.14
CA PHE A 62 -2.00 -5.22 -2.69
C PHE A 62 -1.53 -5.71 -1.31
N LEU A 63 -0.22 -5.86 -1.12
CA LEU A 63 0.35 -6.32 0.15
C LEU A 63 0.06 -5.34 1.29
N MET A 64 0.31 -4.05 1.08
CA MET A 64 -0.03 -2.99 2.03
C MET A 64 -1.50 -3.06 2.47
N HIS A 65 -2.42 -3.17 1.50
CA HIS A 65 -3.85 -3.20 1.78
C HIS A 65 -4.28 -4.44 2.59
N ASN A 66 -3.87 -5.63 2.14
CA ASN A 66 -4.25 -6.88 2.81
C ASN A 66 -3.59 -7.03 4.18
N LEU A 67 -2.34 -6.57 4.32
CA LEU A 67 -1.64 -6.63 5.60
C LEU A 67 -2.26 -5.66 6.61
N HIS A 68 -2.64 -4.46 6.17
CA HIS A 68 -3.38 -3.52 7.02
C HIS A 68 -4.71 -4.09 7.51
N PHE A 69 -5.45 -4.75 6.61
CA PHE A 69 -6.66 -5.47 7.01
C PHE A 69 -6.36 -6.58 8.03
N ALA A 70 -5.31 -7.37 7.80
CA ALA A 70 -4.90 -8.43 8.72
C ALA A 70 -4.54 -7.88 10.12
N VAL A 71 -3.77 -6.77 10.19
CA VAL A 71 -3.42 -6.11 11.45
C VAL A 71 -4.66 -5.60 12.18
N LYS A 72 -5.58 -4.92 11.50
CA LYS A 72 -6.84 -4.46 12.12
C LYS A 72 -7.67 -5.61 12.68
N GLN A 73 -7.76 -6.71 11.94
CA GLN A 73 -8.48 -7.90 12.40
C GLN A 73 -7.77 -8.57 13.58
N ALA A 74 -6.45 -8.60 13.60
CA ALA A 74 -5.68 -9.15 14.71
C ALA A 74 -5.85 -8.30 15.98
N GLU A 75 -5.81 -6.97 15.87
CA GLU A 75 -6.08 -6.04 16.97
C GLU A 75 -7.51 -6.19 17.50
N GLY A 76 -8.51 -6.26 16.60
CA GLY A 76 -9.93 -6.40 16.99
C GLY A 76 -10.31 -7.77 17.57
N LEU A 77 -9.52 -8.81 17.28
CA LEU A 77 -9.67 -10.15 17.85
C LEU A 77 -8.76 -10.39 19.07
N GLU A 78 -8.01 -9.36 19.50
CA GLU A 78 -7.05 -9.44 20.60
C GLU A 78 -6.03 -10.58 20.41
N LEU A 79 -5.50 -10.75 19.19
CA LEU A 79 -4.58 -11.85 18.87
C LEU A 79 -3.18 -11.70 19.47
N SER A 80 -2.89 -10.57 20.14
CA SER A 80 -1.56 -10.26 20.68
C SER A 80 -0.96 -11.33 21.58
N PRO A 81 -1.71 -12.03 22.47
CA PRO A 81 -1.15 -13.12 23.27
C PRO A 81 -0.66 -14.31 22.43
N PHE A 82 -1.32 -14.58 21.31
CA PHE A 82 -1.01 -15.70 20.42
C PHE A 82 0.13 -15.39 19.46
N LEU A 83 0.19 -14.16 18.94
CA LEU A 83 1.18 -13.78 17.91
C LEU A 83 2.45 -13.15 18.49
N GLY A 84 2.41 -12.80 19.78
CA GLY A 84 3.46 -12.05 20.46
C GLY A 84 3.24 -10.53 20.41
N HIS A 85 3.72 -9.86 21.45
CA HIS A 85 3.46 -8.43 21.67
C HIS A 85 4.05 -7.50 20.60
N THR A 86 5.07 -7.94 19.85
CA THR A 86 5.73 -7.14 18.80
C THR A 86 5.11 -7.31 17.42
N TRP A 87 4.27 -8.33 17.21
CA TRP A 87 3.76 -8.70 15.89
C TRP A 87 3.04 -7.53 15.21
N VAL A 88 2.20 -6.81 15.94
CA VAL A 88 1.45 -5.65 15.41
C VAL A 88 2.40 -4.55 14.93
N GLN A 89 3.43 -4.22 15.72
CA GLN A 89 4.37 -3.16 15.35
C GLN A 89 5.20 -3.55 14.13
N VAL A 90 5.72 -4.78 14.11
CA VAL A 90 6.50 -5.30 12.96
C VAL A 90 5.69 -5.23 11.67
N HIS A 91 4.40 -5.57 11.71
CA HIS A 91 3.55 -5.51 10.53
C HIS A 91 3.15 -4.09 10.12
N LYS A 92 3.03 -3.15 11.07
CA LYS A 92 2.90 -1.72 10.76
C LYS A 92 4.12 -1.20 10.01
N ASP A 93 5.33 -1.57 10.44
CA ASP A 93 6.57 -1.20 9.73
C ASP A 93 6.61 -1.78 8.30
N PHE A 94 6.12 -3.00 8.09
CA PHE A 94 5.99 -3.57 6.75
C PHE A 94 4.98 -2.83 5.88
N ILE A 95 3.81 -2.45 6.43
CA ILE A 95 2.80 -1.66 5.72
C ILE A 95 3.41 -0.34 5.24
N GLU A 96 4.17 0.35 6.09
CA GLU A 96 4.87 1.59 5.74
C GLU A 96 5.89 1.37 4.62
N ARG A 97 6.73 0.34 4.70
CA ARG A 97 7.71 0.00 3.64
C ARG A 97 7.04 -0.33 2.30
N TYR A 98 5.94 -1.08 2.32
CA TYR A 98 5.19 -1.39 1.10
C TYR A 98 4.57 -0.12 0.50
N MET A 99 4.06 0.79 1.33
CA MET A 99 3.55 2.08 0.88
C MET A 99 4.65 2.91 0.21
N GLU A 100 5.80 3.07 0.86
CA GLU A 100 6.96 3.79 0.31
C GLU A 100 7.39 3.20 -1.04
N THR A 101 7.52 1.87 -1.10
CA THR A 101 7.91 1.16 -2.33
C THR A 101 6.87 1.32 -3.43
N TYR A 102 5.58 1.22 -3.10
CA TYR A 102 4.49 1.48 -4.05
C TYR A 102 4.58 2.90 -4.63
N VAL A 103 4.75 3.89 -3.76
CA VAL A 103 4.84 5.30 -4.12
C VAL A 103 6.07 5.55 -5.00
N ASP A 104 7.20 4.94 -4.69
CA ASP A 104 8.42 5.00 -5.48
C ASP A 104 8.27 4.37 -6.88
N LEU A 105 7.77 3.15 -6.95
CA LEU A 105 7.62 2.42 -8.20
C LEU A 105 6.55 3.03 -9.12
N SER A 106 5.47 3.55 -8.54
CA SER A 106 4.32 4.04 -9.32
C SER A 106 4.45 5.52 -9.69
N TRP A 107 4.97 6.35 -8.78
CA TRP A 107 5.03 7.81 -8.96
C TRP A 107 6.46 8.34 -9.14
N GLY A 108 7.48 7.52 -8.91
CA GLY A 108 8.87 7.85 -9.25
C GLY A 108 9.08 8.17 -10.74
N PRO A 109 8.55 7.37 -11.68
CA PRO A 109 8.65 7.67 -13.12
C PRO A 109 8.01 9.01 -13.50
N VAL A 110 6.88 9.38 -12.86
CA VAL A 110 6.20 10.67 -13.05
C VAL A 110 7.14 11.82 -12.67
N VAL A 111 7.72 11.77 -11.47
CA VAL A 111 8.65 12.80 -10.99
C VAL A 111 9.93 12.84 -11.83
N SER A 112 10.42 11.70 -12.31
CA SER A 112 11.63 11.61 -13.12
C SER A 112 11.54 12.39 -14.43
N CYS A 113 10.33 12.57 -14.98
CA CYS A 113 10.09 13.36 -16.18
C CYS A 113 10.52 14.82 -16.01
N LEU A 114 10.47 15.35 -14.78
CA LEU A 114 10.88 16.73 -14.46
C LEU A 114 12.41 16.90 -14.38
N ASN A 115 13.14 15.81 -14.14
CA ASN A 115 14.59 15.80 -13.88
C ASN A 115 15.44 15.39 -15.09
N THR A 116 14.82 15.12 -16.25
CA THR A 116 15.55 14.65 -17.44
C THR A 116 16.60 15.70 -17.85
N ARG A 117 17.87 15.28 -17.86
CA ARG A 117 19.05 16.15 -17.99
C ARG A 117 18.90 17.12 -19.17
N LYS A 118 19.40 18.34 -18.96
CA LYS A 118 19.71 19.28 -20.04
C LYS A 118 20.59 18.54 -21.05
N SER A 119 20.05 18.22 -22.24
CA SER A 119 20.91 17.93 -23.39
C SER A 119 21.86 19.13 -23.55
N MET A 120 23.12 18.88 -23.90
CA MET A 120 24.18 19.89 -24.04
C MET A 120 23.88 20.99 -25.08
N LEU A 121 22.74 20.89 -25.78
CA LEU A 121 22.25 21.85 -26.76
C LEU A 121 21.04 22.63 -26.19
N GLY A 122 21.27 23.88 -25.77
CA GLY A 122 20.29 24.98 -25.83
C GLY A 122 19.07 24.93 -24.91
N CYS A 123 19.07 25.81 -23.90
CA CYS A 123 17.94 26.11 -23.01
C CYS A 123 16.65 26.51 -23.77
N CYS A 124 15.51 25.93 -23.36
CA CYS A 124 14.09 26.32 -23.56
C CYS A 124 13.22 25.17 -24.12
N PHE A 125 13.64 24.50 -25.19
CA PHE A 125 12.86 23.38 -25.77
C PHE A 125 12.73 22.18 -24.81
N ASN A 126 13.76 21.92 -24.00
CA ASN A 126 13.77 20.81 -23.04
C ASN A 126 12.76 20.99 -21.90
N GLN A 127 12.49 22.23 -21.45
CA GLN A 127 11.59 22.46 -20.31
C GLN A 127 10.12 22.25 -20.71
N TYR A 128 9.75 22.64 -21.94
CA TYR A 128 8.44 22.35 -22.49
C TYR A 128 8.25 20.84 -22.68
N SER A 129 9.26 20.16 -23.22
CA SER A 129 9.27 18.69 -23.37
C SER A 129 9.13 17.95 -22.04
N ASN A 130 9.86 18.35 -20.99
CA ASN A 130 9.77 17.74 -19.67
C ASN A 130 8.39 17.91 -19.02
N ARG A 131 7.77 19.08 -19.18
CA ARG A 131 6.40 19.33 -18.69
C ARG A 131 5.39 18.44 -19.40
N VAL A 132 5.42 18.40 -20.74
CA VAL A 132 4.49 17.58 -21.52
C VAL A 132 4.63 16.10 -21.15
N ARG A 133 5.88 15.61 -21.00
CA ARG A 133 6.15 14.26 -20.51
C ARG A 133 5.58 14.00 -19.12
N PHE A 134 5.76 14.95 -18.19
CA PHE A 134 5.17 14.86 -16.86
C PHE A 134 3.64 14.77 -16.93
N CYS A 135 2.99 15.66 -17.68
CA CYS A 135 1.53 15.67 -17.83
C CYS A 135 1.00 14.34 -18.36
N LEU A 136 1.60 13.82 -19.44
CA LEU A 136 1.20 12.54 -20.03
C LEU A 136 1.41 11.37 -19.06
N GLN A 137 2.55 11.34 -18.36
CA GLN A 137 2.85 10.27 -17.41
C GLN A 137 1.96 10.37 -16.17
N PHE A 138 1.70 11.58 -15.68
CA PHE A 138 0.78 11.85 -14.57
C PHE A 138 -0.63 11.36 -14.91
N ASP A 139 -1.18 11.81 -16.05
CA ASP A 139 -2.54 11.45 -16.47
C ASP A 139 -2.67 9.94 -16.66
N SER A 140 -1.67 9.29 -17.26
CA SER A 140 -1.63 7.82 -17.42
C SER A 140 -1.60 7.09 -16.07
N THR A 141 -0.70 7.49 -15.16
CA THR A 141 -0.62 6.89 -13.82
C THR A 141 -1.91 7.12 -13.03
N TYR A 142 -2.47 8.33 -13.09
CA TYR A 142 -3.71 8.70 -12.42
C TYR A 142 -4.89 7.87 -12.93
N TYR A 143 -5.10 7.83 -14.25
CA TYR A 143 -6.19 7.07 -14.88
C TYR A 143 -6.15 5.57 -14.53
N ASN A 144 -4.94 4.99 -14.45
CA ASN A 144 -4.78 3.59 -14.05
C ASN A 144 -5.17 3.33 -12.59
N GLN A 145 -5.07 4.34 -11.73
CA GLN A 145 -5.25 4.22 -10.27
C GLN A 145 -6.55 4.84 -9.74
N GLU A 146 -7.23 5.70 -10.50
CA GLU A 146 -8.47 6.37 -10.08
C GLU A 146 -9.57 5.38 -9.70
N HIS A 147 -9.56 4.21 -10.32
CA HIS A 147 -10.53 3.15 -10.14
C HIS A 147 -10.22 2.21 -8.96
N TRP A 148 -9.01 2.29 -8.40
CA TRP A 148 -8.63 1.48 -7.26
C TRP A 148 -9.42 1.95 -6.04
N LYS A 149 -9.65 1.06 -5.08
CA LYS A 149 -10.39 1.38 -3.86
C LYS A 149 -9.56 0.97 -2.65
N VAL A 150 -9.42 1.89 -1.70
CA VAL A 150 -8.93 1.57 -0.36
C VAL A 150 -10.10 1.74 0.60
N GLU A 151 -10.60 0.62 1.13
CA GLU A 151 -11.79 0.62 1.98
C GLU A 151 -11.61 1.39 3.29
N ASP A 152 -10.40 1.35 3.87
CA ASP A 152 -10.12 1.99 5.14
C ASP A 152 -9.79 3.49 4.96
N PRO A 153 -10.63 4.43 5.44
CA PRO A 153 -10.41 5.86 5.22
C PRO A 153 -9.09 6.41 5.79
N PRO A 154 -8.63 6.00 7.00
CA PRO A 154 -7.32 6.41 7.51
C PRO A 154 -6.16 5.95 6.62
N LEU A 155 -6.11 4.67 6.22
CA LEU A 155 -5.06 4.18 5.31
C LEU A 155 -5.09 4.94 3.99
N ARG A 156 -6.28 5.12 3.42
CA ARG A 156 -6.46 5.85 2.16
C ARG A 156 -5.91 7.26 2.21
N GLU A 157 -6.20 7.99 3.29
CA GLU A 157 -5.69 9.34 3.51
C GLU A 157 -4.16 9.37 3.62
N VAL A 158 -3.57 8.42 4.34
CA VAL A 158 -2.10 8.30 4.47
C VAL A 158 -1.44 8.04 3.11
N VAL A 159 -2.00 7.13 2.30
CA VAL A 159 -1.48 6.80 0.96
C VAL A 159 -1.59 8.01 0.02
N ARG A 160 -2.73 8.72 0.03
CA ARG A 160 -2.90 9.97 -0.76
C ARG A 160 -1.85 11.01 -0.41
N ARG A 161 -1.63 11.25 0.89
CA ARG A 161 -0.60 12.20 1.35
C ARG A 161 0.79 11.76 0.92
N ALA A 162 1.13 10.47 1.00
CA ALA A 162 2.42 9.97 0.56
C ALA A 162 2.66 10.24 -0.94
N VAL A 163 1.64 10.04 -1.78
CA VAL A 163 1.69 10.38 -3.20
C VAL A 163 1.85 11.89 -3.41
N CYS A 164 1.05 12.72 -2.73
CA CYS A 164 1.14 14.18 -2.81
C CYS A 164 2.54 14.69 -2.40
N ASN A 165 3.07 14.19 -1.28
CA ASN A 165 4.39 14.56 -0.76
C ASN A 165 5.53 14.22 -1.73
N LYS A 166 5.36 13.19 -2.57
CA LYS A 166 6.34 12.85 -3.60
C LYS A 166 6.21 13.72 -4.84
N VAL A 167 4.98 13.93 -5.33
CA VAL A 167 4.73 14.54 -6.65
C VAL A 167 4.71 16.06 -6.59
N ILE A 168 3.98 16.64 -5.63
CA ILE A 168 3.67 18.07 -5.60
C ILE A 168 4.91 18.94 -5.35
N PRO A 169 5.80 18.65 -4.39
CA PRO A 169 7.00 19.48 -4.17
C PRO A 169 7.93 19.52 -5.39
N ALA A 170 8.10 18.38 -6.07
CA ALA A 170 8.90 18.28 -7.29
C ALA A 170 8.28 19.10 -8.43
N TYR A 171 6.97 18.97 -8.62
CA TYR A 171 6.25 19.72 -9.65
C TYR A 171 6.24 21.22 -9.38
N ARG A 172 5.97 21.66 -8.15
CA ARG A 172 5.97 23.08 -7.75
C ARG A 172 7.33 23.74 -8.02
N THR A 173 8.42 23.04 -7.71
CA THR A 173 9.79 23.51 -8.00
C THR A 173 10.04 23.68 -9.51
N HIS A 174 9.50 22.77 -10.33
CA HIS A 174 9.61 22.88 -11.80
C HIS A 174 8.69 23.99 -12.36
N PHE A 175 7.48 24.13 -11.81
CA PHE A 175 6.48 25.10 -12.21
C PHE A 175 6.96 26.54 -12.00
N GLN A 176 7.54 26.85 -10.84
CA GLN A 176 8.12 28.17 -10.52
C GLN A 176 9.24 28.60 -11.47
N LYS A 177 9.96 27.65 -12.06
CA LYS A 177 11.04 27.92 -13.04
C LYS A 177 10.52 28.21 -14.45
N SER A 178 9.22 28.08 -14.68
CA SER A 178 8.61 28.21 -16.00
C SER A 178 7.74 29.46 -16.06
N LYS A 179 7.91 30.29 -17.09
CA LYS A 179 7.14 31.53 -17.27
C LYS A 179 5.72 31.31 -17.83
N ASN A 180 5.40 30.09 -18.25
CA ASN A 180 4.10 29.75 -18.87
C ASN A 180 3.22 28.99 -17.89
N VAL A 181 2.07 29.58 -17.57
CA VAL A 181 1.03 29.01 -16.71
C VAL A 181 0.09 28.18 -17.57
N HIS A 182 0.07 26.87 -17.38
CA HIS A 182 -1.01 26.02 -17.86
C HIS A 182 -2.04 25.87 -16.74
N GLU A 183 -3.22 26.47 -16.90
CA GLU A 183 -4.28 26.48 -15.88
C GLU A 183 -4.67 25.06 -15.42
N ARG A 184 -4.72 24.09 -16.34
CA ARG A 184 -5.10 22.69 -16.05
C ARG A 184 -4.09 21.94 -15.17
N TYR A 185 -2.80 22.29 -15.24
CA TYR A 185 -1.74 21.62 -14.46
C TYR A 185 -1.19 22.57 -13.40
N ASN A 186 -2.07 23.31 -12.73
CA ASN A 186 -1.71 24.09 -11.56
C ASN A 186 -1.36 23.13 -10.38
N PRO A 187 -0.28 23.35 -9.62
CA PRO A 187 0.12 22.43 -8.54
C PRO A 187 -1.01 22.17 -7.52
N GLU A 188 -1.80 23.18 -7.18
CA GLU A 188 -2.91 23.05 -6.22
C GLU A 188 -4.06 22.22 -6.80
N LEU A 189 -4.31 22.28 -8.12
CA LEU A 189 -5.33 21.44 -8.76
C LEU A 189 -4.88 19.98 -8.84
N LEU A 190 -3.60 19.75 -9.12
CA LEU A 190 -3.03 18.39 -9.11
C LEU A 190 -3.10 17.77 -7.72
N GLU A 191 -2.84 18.55 -6.67
CA GLU A 191 -2.97 18.10 -5.29
C GLU A 191 -4.42 17.69 -4.97
N VAL A 192 -5.41 18.52 -5.34
CA VAL A 192 -6.83 18.17 -5.18
C VAL A 192 -7.18 16.88 -5.92
N GLN A 193 -6.70 16.70 -7.16
CA GLN A 193 -6.93 15.48 -7.93
C GLN A 193 -6.33 14.24 -7.24
N LEU A 194 -5.09 14.33 -6.77
CA LEU A 194 -4.42 13.24 -6.06
C LEU A 194 -5.14 12.86 -4.76
N MET A 195 -5.69 13.85 -4.05
CA MET A 195 -6.51 13.62 -2.85
C MET A 195 -7.85 12.94 -3.14
N GLN A 196 -8.26 12.80 -4.39
CA GLN A 196 -9.45 12.03 -4.80
C GLN A 196 -9.13 10.58 -5.18
N LEU A 197 -7.85 10.19 -5.31
CA LEU A 197 -7.47 8.82 -5.66
C LEU A 197 -8.00 7.79 -4.66
N PHE A 198 -8.27 6.57 -5.09
CA PHE A 198 -8.65 5.45 -4.22
C PHE A 198 -10.06 5.53 -3.57
N GLU A 199 -10.96 6.42 -4.04
CA GLU A 199 -12.39 6.37 -3.66
C GLU A 199 -13.08 5.10 -4.21
N GLY A 200 -12.59 4.57 -5.34
CA GLY A 200 -13.29 3.56 -6.14
C GLY A 200 -14.40 4.18 -7.01
N ARG A 201 -14.99 3.40 -7.90
CA ARG A 201 -16.14 3.88 -8.69
C ARG A 201 -17.32 4.15 -7.76
N THR A 202 -17.78 5.39 -7.73
CA THR A 202 -19.13 5.74 -7.30
C THR A 202 -20.10 5.29 -8.39
N SER A 203 -20.61 4.07 -8.27
CA SER A 203 -21.75 3.58 -9.06
C SER A 203 -23.02 4.31 -8.66
#